data_AF-A0A7C7CDK1-F1
#
_entry.id   AF-A0A7C7CDK1-F1
#
_cell.length_a   1.000
_cell.length_b   1.000
_cell.length_c   1.000
_cell.angle_alpha   90.00
_cell.angle_beta   90.00
_cell.angle_gamma   90.00
#
_symmetry.space_group_name_H-M   'P 1'
#
loop_
_entity.id
_entity.type
_entity.pdbx_description
1 polymer ?
#
loop_
_entity_poly.entity_id
_entity_poly.type
_entity_poly.pdbx_seq_one_letter_code
_entity_poly.pdbx_strand_id
1 'polypeptide(L)'
;VQEVPNGLAQAFVLGEDFIGEDKVALILGDNIFYGSGLQEVVRENSDPDGGVIFAYHVKDPERYGVVEFDEFGKAITIEEKPEKPRSSYAVPGLYFYDNSVVEVAKNIKPSPRGEYEITDVNKYYLDQGKLNVGILGRGIAWLDTGTFSSLLQAGQFVQLVEDRQGLKVGCIEEIAYRMGYVDAEQLRKLADPLMNSGYGQYLLDIID
;
A
#
# COMPACT_ATOMS: atom_id res chain seq x y z
N VAL A 1 -12.02 14.38 6.20
CA VAL A 1 -12.79 13.22 6.74
C VAL A 1 -13.62 12.65 5.60
N GLN A 2 -13.77 11.33 5.52
CA GLN A 2 -14.69 10.69 4.57
C GLN A 2 -15.97 10.31 5.30
N GLU A 3 -17.03 11.10 5.12
CA GLU A 3 -18.33 10.89 5.80
C GLU A 3 -19.09 9.68 5.28
N VAL A 4 -18.93 9.37 3.98
CA VAL A 4 -19.60 8.25 3.31
C VAL A 4 -18.57 7.46 2.50
N PRO A 5 -18.52 6.13 2.64
CA PRO A 5 -17.55 5.28 1.94
C PRO A 5 -17.94 5.09 0.47
N ASN A 6 -17.84 6.15 -0.33
CA ASN A 6 -18.21 6.15 -1.74
C ASN A 6 -17.05 5.70 -2.66
N GLY A 7 -16.07 4.95 -2.17
CA GLY A 7 -14.95 4.43 -2.98
C GLY A 7 -13.62 5.14 -2.77
N LEU A 8 -12.55 4.44 -3.18
CA LEU A 8 -11.16 4.76 -2.86
C LEU A 8 -10.64 6.02 -3.55
N ALA A 9 -11.07 6.30 -4.79
CA ALA A 9 -10.60 7.44 -5.54
C ALA A 9 -11.04 8.79 -4.93
N GLN A 10 -12.06 8.79 -4.06
CA GLN A 10 -12.41 9.99 -3.29
C GLN A 10 -11.29 10.48 -2.37
N ALA A 11 -10.31 9.63 -2.02
CA ALA A 11 -9.16 10.05 -1.24
C ALA A 11 -8.44 11.25 -1.88
N PHE A 12 -8.34 11.30 -3.21
CA PHE A 12 -7.68 12.41 -3.93
C PHE A 12 -8.53 13.67 -4.01
N VAL A 13 -9.86 13.53 -4.03
CA VAL A 13 -10.78 14.69 -4.01
C VAL A 13 -10.84 15.29 -2.61
N LEU A 14 -10.95 14.45 -1.58
CA LEU A 14 -10.97 14.89 -0.19
C LEU A 14 -9.62 15.40 0.30
N GLY A 15 -8.53 14.90 -0.30
CA GLY A 15 -7.16 15.27 0.01
C GLY A 15 -6.59 16.37 -0.90
N GLU A 16 -7.38 16.98 -1.79
CA GLU A 16 -6.90 17.95 -2.78
C GLU A 16 -6.02 19.05 -2.15
N ASP A 17 -6.53 19.75 -1.13
CA ASP A 17 -5.80 20.84 -0.46
C ASP A 17 -4.51 20.35 0.23
N PHE A 18 -4.50 19.09 0.69
CA PHE A 18 -3.32 18.48 1.30
C PHE A 18 -2.27 18.07 0.26
N ILE A 19 -2.71 17.60 -0.91
CA ILE A 19 -1.85 17.20 -2.02
C ILE A 19 -1.23 18.44 -2.69
N GLY A 20 -2.01 19.50 -2.88
CA GLY A 20 -1.55 20.72 -3.56
C GLY A 20 -1.04 20.40 -4.97
N GLU A 21 0.22 20.74 -5.25
CA GLU A 21 0.89 20.50 -6.53
C GLU A 21 1.86 19.29 -6.48
N ASP A 22 1.93 18.61 -5.33
CA ASP A 22 2.87 17.51 -5.12
C ASP A 22 2.38 16.19 -5.73
N LYS A 23 3.32 15.25 -5.88
CA LYS A 23 3.00 13.84 -6.14
C LYS A 23 2.48 13.19 -4.86
N VAL A 24 1.69 12.14 -5.00
CA VAL A 24 1.00 11.52 -3.86
C VAL A 24 1.07 10.00 -3.90
N ALA A 25 1.20 9.41 -2.71
CA ALA A 25 1.01 7.98 -2.49
C ALA A 25 -0.28 7.72 -1.71
N LEU A 26 -1.06 6.73 -2.13
CA LEU A 26 -2.22 6.22 -1.41
C LEU A 26 -1.91 4.81 -0.92
N ILE A 27 -2.12 4.57 0.38
CA ILE A 27 -2.05 3.24 0.98
C ILE A 27 -3.36 2.94 1.70
N LEU A 28 -3.89 1.74 1.52
CA LEU A 28 -5.09 1.28 2.25
C LEU A 28 -4.70 0.88 3.67
N GLY A 29 -5.47 1.37 4.66
CA GLY A 29 -5.13 1.22 6.08
C GLY A 29 -5.18 -0.21 6.64
N ASP A 30 -5.76 -1.15 5.89
CA ASP A 30 -5.92 -2.56 6.23
C ASP A 30 -4.91 -3.49 5.51
N ASN A 31 -4.00 -2.91 4.72
CA ASN A 31 -3.00 -3.63 3.94
C ASN A 31 -1.66 -3.70 4.69
N ILE A 32 -1.13 -4.91 4.86
CA ILE A 32 0.17 -5.16 5.49
C ILE A 32 1.14 -5.69 4.44
N PHE A 33 2.31 -5.07 4.36
CA PHE A 33 3.41 -5.46 3.49
C PHE A 33 4.64 -5.81 4.31
N TYR A 34 5.28 -6.95 4.01
CA TYR A 34 6.49 -7.38 4.70
C TYR A 34 7.38 -8.19 3.76
N GLY A 35 8.68 -7.95 3.73
CA GLY A 35 9.62 -8.82 3.03
C GLY A 35 10.88 -8.12 2.57
N SER A 36 11.90 -8.92 2.28
CA SER A 36 13.15 -8.41 1.71
C SER A 36 12.89 -7.81 0.31
N GLY A 37 13.54 -6.68 0.01
CA GLY A 37 13.39 -5.96 -1.25
C GLY A 37 12.18 -5.02 -1.34
N LEU A 38 11.24 -5.05 -0.37
CA LEU A 38 10.07 -4.17 -0.39
C LEU A 38 10.47 -2.68 -0.43
N GLN A 39 11.42 -2.26 0.42
CA GLN A 39 11.88 -0.87 0.46
C GLN A 39 12.57 -0.42 -0.83
N GLU A 40 13.21 -1.32 -1.55
CA GLU A 40 13.87 -1.02 -2.83
C GLU A 40 12.81 -0.83 -3.90
N VAL A 41 11.90 -1.80 -4.04
CA VAL A 41 10.79 -1.73 -5.00
C VAL A 41 9.92 -0.50 -4.78
N VAL A 42 9.63 -0.12 -3.53
CA VAL A 42 8.84 1.10 -3.24
C VAL A 42 9.62 2.36 -3.60
N ARG A 43 10.92 2.45 -3.27
CA ARG A 43 11.75 3.65 -3.57
C ARG A 43 11.98 3.85 -5.07
N GLU A 44 12.18 2.76 -5.82
CA GLU A 44 12.33 2.83 -7.29
C GLU A 44 11.08 3.37 -7.98
N ASN A 45 9.91 3.26 -7.32
CA ASN A 45 8.61 3.59 -7.86
C ASN A 45 7.94 4.80 -7.19
N SER A 46 8.65 5.49 -6.28
CA SER A 46 8.06 6.58 -5.46
C SER A 46 7.99 7.94 -6.17
N ASP A 47 8.56 8.08 -7.36
CA ASP A 47 8.60 9.34 -8.12
C ASP A 47 7.97 9.20 -9.53
N PRO A 48 6.65 8.94 -9.63
CA PRO A 48 6.00 8.64 -10.91
C PRO A 48 5.90 9.86 -11.85
N ASP A 49 6.02 9.63 -13.16
CA ASP A 49 5.39 10.45 -14.21
C ASP A 49 4.21 9.63 -14.74
N GLY A 50 2.99 10.01 -14.35
CA GLY A 50 1.79 9.18 -14.47
C GLY A 50 1.40 8.47 -13.17
N GLY A 51 1.04 7.20 -13.28
CA GLY A 51 0.67 6.35 -12.14
C GLY A 51 1.60 5.15 -12.01
N VAL A 52 1.84 4.71 -10.78
CA VAL A 52 2.47 3.43 -10.47
C VAL A 52 1.56 2.62 -9.56
N ILE A 53 1.29 1.40 -9.98
CA ILE A 53 0.65 0.37 -9.15
C ILE A 53 1.61 -0.77 -8.92
N PHE A 54 1.28 -1.62 -7.95
CA PHE A 54 2.00 -2.86 -7.73
C PHE A 54 1.16 -4.05 -8.19
N ALA A 55 1.83 -5.14 -8.55
CA ALA A 55 1.17 -6.39 -8.87
C ALA A 55 1.72 -7.51 -7.98
N TYR A 56 0.82 -8.29 -7.42
CA TYR A 56 1.13 -9.40 -6.53
C TYR A 56 0.37 -10.65 -6.97
N HIS A 57 1.09 -11.76 -7.07
CA HIS A 57 0.46 -13.03 -7.45
C HIS A 57 -0.39 -13.58 -6.30
N VAL A 58 -1.71 -13.68 -6.51
CA VAL A 58 -2.66 -14.21 -5.53
C VAL A 58 -3.31 -15.50 -6.01
N LYS A 59 -3.89 -16.22 -5.05
CA LYS A 59 -4.67 -17.43 -5.34
C LYS A 59 -6.08 -17.10 -5.86
N ASP A 60 -6.72 -16.08 -5.30
CA ASP A 60 -8.13 -15.72 -5.53
C ASP A 60 -8.22 -14.28 -6.12
N PRO A 61 -7.79 -14.06 -7.38
CA PRO A 61 -7.67 -12.74 -8.00
C PRO A 61 -9.01 -12.00 -8.21
N GLU A 62 -10.13 -12.72 -8.31
CA GLU A 62 -11.48 -12.16 -8.50
C GLU A 62 -11.94 -11.22 -7.38
N ARG A 63 -11.24 -11.22 -6.24
CA ARG A 63 -11.53 -10.35 -5.08
C ARG A 63 -10.95 -8.94 -5.22
N TYR A 64 -10.07 -8.72 -6.20
CA TYR A 64 -9.24 -7.51 -6.31
C TYR A 64 -9.31 -6.89 -7.71
N GLY A 65 -8.67 -5.74 -7.89
CA GLY A 65 -8.29 -5.27 -9.22
C GLY A 65 -7.25 -6.21 -9.81
N VAL A 66 -7.48 -6.72 -11.02
CA VAL A 66 -6.59 -7.68 -11.70
C VAL A 66 -5.92 -7.00 -12.88
N VAL A 67 -4.59 -7.14 -12.96
CA VAL A 67 -3.79 -6.59 -14.07
C VAL A 67 -3.30 -7.70 -15.00
N GLU A 68 -3.54 -7.54 -16.29
CA GLU A 68 -3.04 -8.42 -17.36
C GLU A 68 -1.74 -7.84 -17.94
N PHE A 69 -0.76 -8.69 -18.22
CA PHE A 69 0.51 -8.30 -18.81
C PHE A 69 0.69 -8.90 -20.21
N ASP A 70 1.44 -8.20 -21.06
CA ASP A 70 1.95 -8.76 -22.32
C ASP A 70 3.17 -9.64 -22.10
N GLU A 71 3.66 -10.24 -23.19
CA GLU A 71 4.84 -11.10 -23.19
C GLU A 71 6.13 -10.39 -22.75
N PHE A 72 6.13 -9.05 -22.76
CA PHE A 72 7.25 -8.21 -22.34
C PHE A 72 7.07 -7.65 -20.92
N GLY A 73 6.00 -8.03 -20.22
CA GLY A 73 5.72 -7.60 -18.85
C GLY A 73 5.09 -6.22 -18.74
N LYS A 74 4.57 -5.64 -19.83
CA LYS A 74 3.82 -4.38 -19.83
C LYS A 74 2.35 -4.64 -19.53
N ALA A 75 1.74 -3.83 -18.67
CA ALA A 75 0.30 -3.93 -18.41
C ALA A 75 -0.53 -3.64 -19.67
N ILE A 76 -1.50 -4.50 -19.97
CA ILE A 76 -2.43 -4.38 -21.10
C ILE A 76 -3.80 -3.94 -20.61
N THR A 77 -4.33 -4.61 -19.60
CA THR A 77 -5.68 -4.36 -19.08
C THR A 77 -5.68 -4.37 -17.55
N ILE A 78 -6.61 -3.63 -16.97
CA ILE A 78 -6.93 -3.70 -15.55
C ILE A 78 -8.45 -3.76 -15.36
N GLU A 79 -8.92 -4.73 -14.59
CA GLU A 79 -10.34 -4.98 -14.35
C GLU A 79 -10.61 -5.06 -12.84
N GLU A 80 -11.66 -4.40 -12.37
CA GLU A 80 -12.07 -4.43 -10.96
C GLU A 80 -12.91 -5.68 -10.70
N LYS A 81 -12.46 -6.56 -9.81
CA LYS A 81 -13.18 -7.77 -9.36
C LYS A 81 -13.81 -8.56 -10.52
N PRO A 82 -13.02 -8.98 -11.52
CA PRO A 82 -13.56 -9.67 -12.69
C PRO A 82 -14.09 -11.06 -12.32
N GLU A 83 -15.26 -11.43 -12.85
CA GLU A 83 -15.81 -12.79 -12.68
C GLU A 83 -14.91 -13.87 -13.29
N LYS A 84 -14.14 -13.51 -14.33
CA LYS A 84 -13.17 -14.38 -15.02
C LYS A 84 -11.82 -13.65 -15.14
N PRO A 85 -11.00 -13.68 -14.09
CA PRO A 85 -9.69 -13.03 -14.07
C PRO A 85 -8.81 -13.49 -15.24
N ARG A 86 -8.18 -12.53 -15.93
CA ARG A 86 -7.26 -12.82 -17.05
C ARG A 86 -5.85 -13.17 -16.60
N SER A 87 -5.53 -12.87 -15.35
CA SER A 87 -4.25 -13.21 -14.72
C SER A 87 -4.47 -13.52 -13.23
N SER A 88 -3.42 -14.03 -12.58
CA SER A 88 -3.37 -14.20 -11.12
C SER A 88 -2.73 -13.01 -10.39
N TYR A 89 -2.54 -11.88 -11.08
CA TYR A 89 -1.92 -10.69 -10.49
C TYR A 89 -2.98 -9.71 -10.02
N ALA A 90 -3.11 -9.61 -8.70
CA ALA A 90 -3.92 -8.59 -8.06
C ALA A 90 -3.11 -7.31 -7.84
N VAL A 91 -3.81 -6.19 -7.80
CA VAL A 91 -3.28 -4.87 -7.47
C VAL A 91 -3.44 -4.62 -5.97
N PRO A 92 -2.35 -4.64 -5.18
CA PRO A 92 -2.41 -4.36 -3.75
C PRO A 92 -2.84 -2.91 -3.47
N GLY A 93 -3.23 -2.65 -2.22
CA GLY A 93 -3.65 -1.34 -1.76
C GLY A 93 -2.52 -0.33 -1.57
N LEU A 94 -1.61 -0.20 -2.53
CA LEU A 94 -0.52 0.78 -2.55
C LEU A 94 -0.38 1.36 -3.96
N TYR A 95 -0.49 2.68 -4.05
CA TYR A 95 -0.56 3.41 -5.32
C TYR A 95 0.29 4.66 -5.23
N PHE A 96 1.02 5.00 -6.29
CA PHE A 96 1.74 6.28 -6.43
C PHE A 96 1.23 6.99 -7.68
N TYR A 97 0.99 8.28 -7.58
CA TYR A 97 0.56 9.07 -8.72
C TYR A 97 1.27 10.43 -8.78
N ASP A 98 1.43 10.93 -9.99
CA ASP A 98 1.67 12.34 -10.22
C ASP A 98 0.48 13.18 -9.79
N ASN A 99 0.66 14.50 -9.78
CA ASN A 99 -0.35 15.42 -9.30
C ASN A 99 -1.68 15.37 -10.10
N SER A 100 -1.64 14.93 -11.37
CA SER A 100 -2.82 14.91 -12.23
C SER A 100 -3.94 14.00 -11.69
N VAL A 101 -3.64 13.12 -10.75
CA VAL A 101 -4.60 12.20 -10.10
C VAL A 101 -5.76 12.94 -9.46
N VAL A 102 -5.56 14.16 -8.96
CA VAL A 102 -6.63 14.97 -8.34
C VAL A 102 -7.71 15.27 -9.38
N GLU A 103 -7.31 15.77 -10.55
CA GLU A 103 -8.25 16.09 -11.62
C GLU A 103 -8.86 14.83 -12.23
N VAL A 104 -8.08 13.76 -12.38
CA VAL A 104 -8.60 12.45 -12.83
C VAL A 104 -9.70 11.97 -11.89
N ALA A 105 -9.44 11.94 -10.59
CA ALA A 105 -10.38 11.48 -9.57
C ALA A 105 -11.67 12.32 -9.49
N LYS A 106 -11.61 13.63 -9.78
CA LYS A 106 -12.81 14.48 -9.87
C LYS A 106 -13.72 14.13 -11.05
N ASN A 107 -13.15 13.60 -12.13
CA ASN A 107 -13.86 13.35 -13.39
C ASN A 107 -14.31 11.90 -13.57
N ILE A 108 -13.87 10.96 -12.73
CA ILE A 108 -14.35 9.58 -12.80
C ILE A 108 -15.82 9.49 -12.35
N LYS A 109 -16.55 8.55 -12.93
CA LYS A 109 -17.97 8.31 -12.60
C LYS A 109 -18.09 7.17 -11.59
N PRO A 110 -19.15 7.16 -10.76
CA PRO A 110 -19.43 6.01 -9.90
C PRO A 110 -19.61 4.73 -10.74
N SER A 111 -19.10 3.62 -10.22
CA SER A 111 -19.30 2.29 -10.78
C SER A 111 -20.76 1.84 -10.66
N PRO A 112 -21.16 0.71 -11.26
CA PRO A 112 -22.49 0.14 -11.05
C PRO A 112 -22.84 -0.13 -9.57
N ARG A 113 -21.84 -0.18 -8.69
CA ARG A 113 -22.01 -0.33 -7.24
C ARG A 113 -22.15 1.00 -6.49
N GLY A 114 -22.00 2.13 -7.19
CA GLY A 114 -22.07 3.47 -6.62
C GLY A 114 -20.76 3.97 -6.04
N GLU A 115 -19.63 3.31 -6.33
CA GLU A 115 -18.31 3.66 -5.79
C GLU A 115 -17.41 4.32 -6.85
N TYR A 116 -16.60 5.28 -6.43
CA TYR A 116 -15.53 5.91 -7.20
C TYR A 116 -14.29 5.01 -7.15
N GLU A 117 -14.14 4.15 -8.16
CA GLU A 117 -13.15 3.06 -8.17
C GLU A 117 -11.74 3.57 -8.45
N ILE A 118 -10.77 3.13 -7.65
CA ILE A 118 -9.35 3.39 -7.93
C ILE A 118 -8.91 2.72 -9.25
N THR A 119 -9.55 1.61 -9.61
CA THR A 119 -9.29 0.91 -10.87
C THR A 119 -9.62 1.77 -12.09
N ASP A 120 -10.59 2.68 -12.01
CA ASP A 120 -10.88 3.60 -13.12
C ASP A 120 -9.85 4.73 -13.23
N VAL A 121 -9.27 5.18 -12.10
CA VAL A 121 -8.08 6.06 -12.10
C VAL A 121 -6.90 5.34 -12.76
N ASN A 122 -6.65 4.07 -12.40
CA ASN A 122 -5.59 3.27 -13.02
C ASN A 122 -5.79 3.09 -14.53
N LYS A 123 -7.02 2.81 -14.97
CA LYS A 123 -7.35 2.73 -16.41
C LYS A 123 -7.04 4.02 -17.14
N TYR A 124 -7.35 5.17 -16.55
CA TYR A 124 -7.03 6.46 -17.17
C TYR A 124 -5.53 6.57 -17.50
N TYR A 125 -4.65 6.28 -16.53
CA TYR A 125 -3.20 6.30 -16.77
C TYR A 125 -2.76 5.20 -17.74
N LEU A 126 -3.39 4.03 -17.69
CA LEU A 126 -3.10 2.92 -18.61
C LEU A 126 -3.39 3.29 -20.06
N ASP A 127 -4.55 3.89 -20.32
CA ASP A 127 -4.98 4.34 -21.64
C ASP A 127 -4.07 5.43 -22.22
N GLN A 128 -3.45 6.24 -21.36
CA GLN A 128 -2.43 7.23 -21.73
C GLN A 128 -1.03 6.62 -21.92
N GLY A 129 -0.84 5.33 -21.65
CA GLY A 129 0.48 4.69 -21.64
C GLY A 129 1.39 5.19 -20.53
N LYS A 130 0.80 5.76 -19.46
CA LYS A 130 1.46 6.39 -18.31
C LYS A 130 1.28 5.60 -17.01
N LEU A 131 0.79 4.35 -17.09
CA LEU A 131 0.70 3.45 -15.95
C LEU A 131 1.89 2.49 -15.94
N ASN A 132 2.70 2.58 -14.90
CA ASN A 132 3.78 1.66 -14.60
C ASN A 132 3.34 0.63 -13.56
N VAL A 133 3.91 -0.57 -13.61
CA VAL A 133 3.56 -1.64 -12.69
C VAL A 133 4.81 -2.25 -12.05
N GLY A 134 4.96 -2.07 -10.73
CA GLY A 134 6.00 -2.70 -9.94
C GLY A 134 5.61 -4.12 -9.53
N ILE A 135 6.41 -5.12 -9.85
CA ILE A 135 6.11 -6.52 -9.46
C ILE A 135 6.63 -6.78 -8.05
N LEU A 136 5.72 -7.13 -7.13
CA LEU A 136 6.09 -7.62 -5.81
C LEU A 136 6.45 -9.09 -5.91
N GLY A 137 7.73 -9.39 -5.72
CA GLY A 137 8.23 -10.76 -5.79
C GLY A 137 7.64 -11.66 -4.70
N ARG A 138 7.64 -12.97 -4.95
CA ARG A 138 7.11 -14.01 -4.03
C ARG A 138 7.72 -14.04 -2.62
N GLY A 139 8.83 -13.33 -2.39
CA GLY A 139 9.49 -13.18 -1.09
C GLY A 139 8.91 -12.06 -0.23
N ILE A 140 8.02 -11.25 -0.80
CA ILE A 140 7.21 -10.26 -0.10
C ILE A 140 5.90 -10.94 0.26
N ALA A 141 5.43 -10.72 1.49
CA ALA A 141 4.09 -11.04 1.93
C ALA A 141 3.24 -9.77 1.81
N TRP A 142 2.11 -9.89 1.13
CA TRP A 142 1.02 -8.93 1.17
C TRP A 142 -0.19 -9.58 1.83
N LEU A 143 -0.70 -8.96 2.89
CA LEU A 143 -1.79 -9.46 3.71
C LEU A 143 -2.88 -8.39 3.81
N ASP A 144 -4.08 -8.73 3.37
CA ASP A 144 -5.29 -7.91 3.47
C ASP A 144 -6.13 -8.38 4.66
N THR A 145 -6.45 -7.46 5.58
CA THR A 145 -7.13 -7.77 6.84
C THR A 145 -8.67 -7.63 6.79
N GLY A 146 -9.26 -7.59 5.58
CA GLY A 146 -10.70 -7.42 5.37
C GLY A 146 -11.65 -8.53 5.88
N THR A 147 -11.16 -9.65 6.40
CA THR A 147 -12.00 -10.73 6.99
C THR A 147 -11.46 -11.17 8.35
N PHE A 148 -12.31 -11.73 9.22
CA PHE A 148 -11.86 -12.29 10.50
C PHE A 148 -10.76 -13.34 10.35
N SER A 149 -10.86 -14.19 9.32
CA SER A 149 -9.84 -15.21 9.04
C SER A 149 -8.52 -14.59 8.60
N SER A 150 -8.56 -13.60 7.69
CA SER A 150 -7.36 -12.96 7.18
C SER A 150 -6.68 -12.08 8.22
N LEU A 151 -7.45 -11.42 9.10
CA LEU A 151 -6.92 -10.71 10.26
C LEU A 151 -6.17 -11.63 11.23
N LEU A 152 -6.73 -12.81 11.55
CA LEU A 152 -6.06 -13.79 12.41
C LEU A 152 -4.76 -14.30 11.78
N GLN A 153 -4.80 -14.61 10.48
CA GLN A 153 -3.61 -15.04 9.74
C GLN A 153 -2.52 -13.97 9.73
N ALA A 154 -2.89 -12.69 9.55
CA ALA A 154 -1.95 -11.59 9.60
C ALA A 154 -1.32 -11.43 10.98
N GLY A 155 -2.11 -11.52 12.05
CA GLY A 155 -1.60 -11.49 13.43
C GLY A 155 -0.62 -12.64 13.71
N GLN A 156 -0.96 -13.86 13.30
CA GLN A 156 -0.08 -15.03 13.44
C GLN A 156 1.22 -14.89 12.65
N PHE A 157 1.14 -14.34 11.42
CA PHE A 157 2.31 -14.09 10.60
C PHE A 157 3.27 -13.10 11.27
N VAL A 158 2.76 -11.95 11.71
CA VAL A 158 3.56 -10.92 12.40
C VAL A 158 4.17 -11.50 13.67
N GLN A 159 3.37 -12.17 14.50
CA GLN A 159 3.86 -12.79 15.74
C GLN A 159 5.01 -13.77 15.47
N LEU A 160 4.87 -14.67 14.50
CA LEU A 160 5.89 -15.66 14.18
C LEU A 160 7.21 -15.01 13.74
N VAL A 161 7.12 -13.94 12.93
CA VAL A 161 8.29 -13.18 12.48
C VAL A 161 8.98 -12.50 13.66
N GLU A 162 8.23 -11.77 14.49
CA GLU A 162 8.79 -11.03 15.63
C GLU A 162 9.43 -11.98 16.65
N ASP A 163 8.73 -13.06 17.04
CA ASP A 163 9.20 -14.03 18.04
C ASP A 163 10.50 -14.72 17.58
N ARG A 164 10.65 -14.94 16.26
CA ARG A 164 11.82 -15.63 15.72
C ARG A 164 13.03 -14.71 15.56
N GLN A 165 12.82 -13.44 15.26
CA GLN A 165 13.89 -12.49 14.96
C GLN A 165 14.28 -11.61 16.16
N GLY A 166 13.38 -11.41 17.11
CA GLY A 166 13.54 -10.38 18.15
C GLY A 166 13.45 -8.96 17.60
N LEU A 167 12.90 -8.78 16.39
CA LEU A 167 12.73 -7.50 15.70
C LEU A 167 11.24 -7.25 15.45
N LYS A 168 10.81 -5.99 15.45
CA LYS A 168 9.40 -5.62 15.27
C LYS A 168 9.05 -5.34 13.81
N VAL A 169 7.83 -5.70 13.43
CA VAL A 169 7.25 -5.36 12.12
C VAL A 169 6.35 -4.14 12.29
N GLY A 170 6.60 -3.09 11.51
CA GLY A 170 5.76 -1.88 11.54
C GLY A 170 5.99 -0.96 12.75
N CYS A 171 7.15 -1.06 13.42
CA CYS A 171 7.53 -0.15 14.50
C CYS A 171 7.90 1.24 13.93
N ILE A 172 6.99 2.21 14.07
CA ILE A 172 7.16 3.55 13.47
C ILE A 172 8.28 4.36 14.14
N GLU A 173 8.49 4.18 15.45
CA GLU A 173 9.53 4.88 16.20
C GLU A 173 10.93 4.40 15.79
N GLU A 174 11.11 3.10 15.57
CA GLU A 174 12.33 2.55 15.02
C GLU A 174 12.61 3.09 13.63
N ILE A 175 11.61 3.10 12.74
CA ILE A 175 11.77 3.66 11.39
C ILE A 175 12.15 5.14 11.45
N ALA A 176 11.47 5.95 12.27
CA ALA A 176 11.79 7.36 12.45
C ALA A 176 13.23 7.56 12.96
N TYR A 177 13.68 6.75 13.91
CA TYR A 177 15.05 6.80 14.43
C TYR A 177 16.09 6.41 13.35
N ARG A 178 15.87 5.30 12.64
CA ARG A 178 16.76 4.84 11.56
C ARG A 178 16.81 5.82 10.38
N MET A 179 15.72 6.55 10.12
CA MET A 179 15.66 7.60 9.11
C MET A 179 16.23 8.95 9.60
N GLY A 180 16.58 9.07 10.88
CA GLY A 180 17.12 10.30 11.47
C GLY A 180 16.09 11.41 11.69
N TYR A 181 14.79 11.07 11.70
CA TYR A 181 13.71 12.03 12.02
C TYR A 181 13.63 12.31 13.52
N VAL A 182 14.08 11.37 14.34
CA VAL A 182 14.24 11.53 15.79
C VAL A 182 15.62 11.07 16.21
N ASP A 183 16.16 11.70 17.25
CA ASP A 183 17.42 11.29 17.86
C ASP A 183 17.21 10.25 18.98
N ALA A 184 18.31 9.74 19.54
CA ALA A 184 18.29 8.75 20.59
C ALA A 184 17.62 9.26 21.89
N GLU A 185 17.72 10.55 22.22
CA GLU A 185 17.09 11.10 23.43
C GLU A 185 15.57 11.18 23.27
N GLN A 186 15.10 11.59 22.09
CA GLN A 186 13.70 11.57 21.71
C GLN A 186 13.14 10.15 21.71
N LEU A 187 13.87 9.19 21.15
CA LEU A 187 13.43 7.79 21.15
C LEU A 187 13.32 7.20 22.57
N ARG A 188 14.27 7.51 23.48
CA ARG A 188 14.15 7.10 24.89
C ARG A 188 12.89 7.66 25.55
N LYS A 189 12.57 8.94 25.32
CA LYS A 189 11.35 9.57 25.85
C LYS A 189 10.07 8.90 25.33
N LEU A 190 10.07 8.41 24.09
CA LEU A 190 8.95 7.65 23.51
C LEU A 190 8.84 6.25 24.11
N ALA A 191 9.97 5.64 24.49
CA ALA A 191 10.01 4.30 25.07
C ALA A 191 9.50 4.26 26.52
N ASP A 192 9.79 5.28 27.33
CA ASP A 192 9.45 5.35 28.76
C ASP A 192 7.99 4.98 29.10
N PRO A 193 6.94 5.56 28.45
CA PRO A 193 5.56 5.21 28.76
C PRO A 193 5.16 3.79 28.32
N LEU A 194 5.95 3.14 27.47
CA LEU A 194 5.65 1.84 26.84
C LEU A 194 6.39 0.66 27.49
N MET A 195 7.15 0.89 28.57
CA MET A 195 7.96 -0.15 29.21
C MET A 195 7.14 -1.34 29.70
N ASN A 196 5.93 -1.11 30.21
CA ASN A 196 5.08 -2.17 30.77
C ASN A 196 4.55 -3.17 29.72
N SER A 197 4.51 -2.79 28.43
CA SER A 197 4.04 -3.68 27.36
C SER A 197 5.16 -4.52 26.72
N GLY A 198 6.41 -4.29 27.12
CA GLY A 198 7.60 -4.84 26.45
C GLY A 198 7.97 -4.11 25.14
N TYR A 199 7.08 -3.29 24.57
CA TYR A 199 7.39 -2.49 23.38
C TYR A 199 8.43 -1.40 23.70
N GLY A 200 8.33 -0.75 24.87
CA GLY A 200 9.33 0.23 25.30
C GLY A 200 10.73 -0.37 25.47
N GLN A 201 10.82 -1.61 25.98
CA GLN A 201 12.11 -2.29 26.10
C GLN A 201 12.76 -2.50 24.73
N TYR A 202 11.98 -2.94 23.74
CA TYR A 202 12.46 -3.05 22.36
C TYR A 202 13.01 -1.72 21.81
N LEU A 203 12.31 -0.61 22.06
CA LEU A 203 12.76 0.71 21.63
C LEU A 203 14.07 1.17 22.32
N LEU A 204 14.34 0.71 23.53
CA LEU A 204 15.62 0.98 24.20
C LEU A 204 16.73 0.09 23.65
N ASP A 205 16.44 -1.18 23.38
CA ASP A 205 17.40 -2.16 22.86
C ASP A 205 17.93 -1.79 21.46
N ILE A 206 17.19 -1.00 20.67
CA ILE A 206 17.66 -0.50 19.36
C ILE A 206 18.57 0.73 19.46
N ILE A 207 18.65 1.38 20.63
CA ILE A 207 19.50 2.57 20.86
C ILE A 207 20.89 2.15 21.34
N ASP A 208 20.94 1.12 22.18
CA ASP A 208 22.15 0.63 22.86
C ASP A 208 22.97 -0.34 21.98
#